data_AF-A0A7C7J898-F1
#
_entry.id   AF-A0A7C7J898-F1
#
_cell.length_a   1.000
_cell.length_b   1.000
_cell.length_c   1.000
_cell.angle_alpha   90.00
_cell.angle_beta   90.00
_cell.angle_gamma   90.00
#
_symmetry.space_group_name_H-M   'P 1'
#
loop_
_entity.id
_entity.type
_entity.pdbx_description
1 polymer ?
#
loop_
_entity_poly.entity_id
_entity_poly.type
_entity_poly.pdbx_seq_one_letter_code
_entity_poly.pdbx_strand_id
1 'polypeptide(L)'
;MILLKLLIKSVLNKGRKEWPTVSTRSGIEYFLSRLSCRYQIGPISVSIRSKIWIREWTNNPKAIACAWREDREMFAAFADSLVTPLHPKCLFLRSWKERNFLRAIIHEFVHLYLRTKHPHIVESHSPEFIAMELDLAREYGIFI
;
A
#
# COMPACT_ATOMS: atom_id res chain seq x y z
N MET A 1 3.24 -23.91 25.52
CA MET A 1 3.72 -23.30 24.25
C MET A 1 2.79 -22.24 23.64
N ILE A 2 1.46 -22.34 23.78
CA ILE A 2 0.50 -21.35 23.21
C ILE A 2 0.64 -19.97 23.88
N LEU A 3 0.75 -19.93 25.21
CA LEU A 3 0.87 -18.69 25.99
C LEU A 3 2.11 -17.86 25.60
N LEU A 4 3.26 -18.52 25.41
CA LEU A 4 4.51 -17.87 25.01
C LEU A 4 4.40 -17.24 23.61
N LYS A 5 3.76 -17.93 22.65
CA LYS A 5 3.49 -17.37 21.31
C LYS A 5 2.57 -16.15 21.38
N LEU A 6 1.55 -16.17 22.25
CA LEU A 6 0.63 -15.04 22.43
C LEU A 6 1.30 -13.85 23.11
N LEU A 7 2.17 -14.09 24.11
CA LEU A 7 2.97 -13.06 24.78
C LEU A 7 3.98 -12.42 23.82
N ILE A 8 4.71 -13.22 23.05
CA ILE A 8 5.65 -12.75 22.01
C ILE A 8 4.89 -11.93 20.95
N LYS A 9 3.72 -12.39 20.51
CA LYS A 9 2.85 -11.65 19.58
C LYS A 9 2.37 -10.32 20.17
N SER A 10 2.01 -10.29 21.44
CA SER A 10 1.55 -9.09 22.15
C SER A 10 2.66 -8.04 22.32
N VAL A 11 3.86 -8.46 22.72
CA VAL A 11 5.02 -7.56 22.90
C VAL A 11 5.54 -7.05 21.56
N LEU A 12 5.60 -7.90 20.53
CA LEU A 12 6.17 -7.52 19.22
C LEU A 12 5.18 -6.76 18.32
N ASN A 13 3.88 -6.80 18.62
CA ASN A 13 2.87 -5.99 17.94
C ASN A 13 2.44 -4.75 18.74
N LYS A 14 3.03 -4.49 19.91
CA LYS A 14 2.64 -3.35 20.75
C LYS A 14 2.88 -2.05 19.97
N GLY A 15 1.80 -1.30 19.71
CA GLY A 15 1.80 -0.05 18.94
C GLY A 15 1.73 -0.21 17.40
N ARG A 16 1.66 -1.44 16.86
CA ARG A 16 1.52 -1.69 15.42
C ARG A 16 0.07 -1.98 15.05
N LYS A 17 -0.34 -1.52 13.87
CA LYS A 17 -1.64 -1.88 13.30
C LYS A 17 -1.64 -3.32 12.83
N GLU A 18 -2.80 -3.96 12.96
CA GLU A 18 -3.01 -5.26 12.36
C GLU A 18 -2.93 -5.14 10.83
N TRP A 19 -2.31 -6.13 10.20
CA TRP A 19 -2.23 -6.17 8.74
C TRP A 19 -3.64 -6.31 8.14
N PRO A 20 -3.92 -5.62 7.02
CA PRO A 20 -5.22 -5.74 6.39
C PRO A 20 -5.41 -7.14 5.81
N THR A 21 -6.67 -7.57 5.78
CA THR A 21 -7.09 -8.75 5.01
C THR A 21 -7.36 -8.30 3.57
N VAL A 22 -6.46 -8.63 2.64
CA VAL A 22 -6.55 -8.25 1.24
C VAL A 22 -6.31 -9.49 0.37
N SER A 23 -7.38 -10.10 -0.11
CA SER A 23 -7.31 -11.28 -1.00
C SER A 23 -7.90 -11.02 -2.39
N THR A 24 -8.51 -9.85 -2.60
CA THR A 24 -9.24 -9.51 -3.82
C THR A 24 -9.04 -8.03 -4.16
N ARG A 25 -9.41 -7.64 -5.38
CA ARG A 25 -9.48 -6.23 -5.81
C ARG A 25 -10.28 -5.38 -4.80
N SER A 26 -11.48 -5.82 -4.45
CA SER A 26 -12.35 -5.14 -3.49
C SER A 26 -11.73 -5.05 -2.09
N GLY A 27 -10.90 -6.01 -1.70
CA GLY A 27 -10.12 -5.93 -0.46
C GLY A 27 -9.08 -4.81 -0.48
N ILE A 28 -8.42 -4.58 -1.62
CA ILE A 28 -7.50 -3.45 -1.81
C ILE A 28 -8.28 -2.14 -1.75
N GLU A 29 -9.41 -2.05 -2.46
CA GLU A 29 -10.28 -0.86 -2.45
C GLU A 29 -10.77 -0.53 -1.04
N TYR A 30 -11.19 -1.55 -0.28
CA TYR A 30 -11.61 -1.37 1.10
C TYR A 30 -10.47 -0.83 1.97
N PHE A 31 -9.28 -1.41 1.87
CA PHE A 31 -8.12 -0.93 2.61
C PHE A 31 -7.77 0.53 2.25
N LEU A 32 -7.72 0.85 0.96
CA LEU A 32 -7.46 2.20 0.48
C LEU A 32 -8.55 3.18 0.92
N SER A 33 -9.82 2.79 0.94
CA SER A 33 -10.91 3.67 1.41
C SER A 33 -10.76 4.06 2.88
N ARG A 34 -10.26 3.16 3.73
CA ARG A 34 -9.95 3.45 5.15
C ARG A 34 -8.81 4.46 5.26
N LEU A 35 -7.78 4.33 4.42
CA LEU A 35 -6.69 5.32 4.35
C LEU A 35 -7.19 6.66 3.80
N SER A 36 -7.96 6.65 2.71
CA SER A 36 -8.58 7.85 2.14
C SER A 36 -9.41 8.61 3.17
N CYS A 37 -10.23 7.90 3.95
CA CYS A 37 -11.00 8.49 5.05
C CYS A 37 -10.09 9.13 6.11
N ARG A 38 -9.06 8.41 6.56
CA ARG A 38 -8.11 8.92 7.57
C ARG A 38 -7.38 10.19 7.11
N TYR A 39 -6.94 10.22 5.86
CA TYR A 39 -6.18 11.33 5.28
C TYR A 39 -7.05 12.35 4.53
N GLN A 40 -8.37 12.19 4.59
CA GLN A 40 -9.37 13.07 3.99
C GLN A 40 -9.12 13.34 2.50
N ILE A 41 -8.85 12.29 1.73
CA ILE A 41 -8.81 12.33 0.26
C ILE A 41 -10.01 11.57 -0.31
N GLY A 42 -10.31 11.80 -1.59
CA GLY A 42 -11.42 11.14 -2.28
C GLY A 42 -11.30 9.60 -2.38
N PRO A 43 -12.34 8.93 -2.88
CA PRO A 43 -12.32 7.49 -3.11
C PRO A 43 -11.27 7.11 -4.16
N ILE A 44 -10.63 5.96 -3.98
CA ILE A 44 -9.63 5.41 -4.90
C ILE A 44 -10.20 4.13 -5.49
N SER A 45 -10.33 4.09 -6.81
CA SER A 45 -10.66 2.86 -7.54
C SER A 45 -9.42 2.01 -7.76
N VAL A 46 -9.57 0.68 -7.78
CA VAL A 46 -8.44 -0.23 -7.99
C VAL A 46 -8.60 -1.04 -9.26
N SER A 47 -7.54 -1.11 -10.05
CA SER A 47 -7.45 -1.98 -11.22
C SER A 47 -6.36 -3.05 -11.02
N ILE A 48 -6.65 -4.28 -11.42
CA ILE A 48 -5.64 -5.34 -11.54
C ILE A 48 -5.40 -5.55 -13.03
N ARG A 49 -4.16 -5.40 -13.46
CA ARG A 49 -3.78 -5.38 -14.88
C ARG A 49 -2.54 -6.24 -15.14
N SER A 50 -2.26 -6.53 -16.40
CA SER A 50 -1.01 -7.19 -16.77
C SER A 50 0.17 -6.22 -16.59
N LYS A 51 1.39 -6.76 -16.37
CA LYS A 51 2.61 -5.93 -16.34
C LYS A 51 2.79 -5.11 -17.62
N ILE A 52 2.43 -5.67 -18.77
CA ILE A 52 2.56 -5.02 -20.08
C ILE A 52 1.73 -3.73 -20.09
N TRP A 53 0.45 -3.82 -19.71
CA TRP A 53 -0.43 -2.65 -19.64
C TRP A 53 0.12 -1.57 -18.72
N ILE A 54 0.63 -1.93 -17.54
CA ILE A 54 1.18 -0.96 -16.58
C ILE A 54 2.41 -0.25 -17.15
N ARG A 55 3.31 -1.01 -17.81
CA ARG A 55 4.54 -0.45 -18.39
C ARG A 55 4.24 0.49 -19.54
N GLU A 56 3.29 0.12 -20.40
CA GLU A 56 2.82 0.96 -21.50
C GLU A 56 2.17 2.24 -20.97
N TRP A 57 1.25 2.10 -20.01
CA TRP A 57 0.54 3.24 -19.41
C TRP A 57 1.47 4.24 -18.72
N THR A 58 2.50 3.74 -18.02
CA THR A 58 3.47 4.59 -17.30
C THR A 58 4.65 5.03 -18.16
N ASN A 59 4.77 4.53 -19.39
CA ASN A 59 5.99 4.62 -20.19
C ASN A 59 7.26 4.21 -19.41
N ASN A 60 7.15 3.17 -18.57
CA ASN A 60 8.25 2.70 -17.73
C ASN A 60 8.34 1.16 -17.75
N PRO A 61 9.39 0.57 -18.35
CA PRO A 61 9.52 -0.89 -18.50
C PRO A 61 9.72 -1.63 -17.16
N LYS A 62 10.02 -0.92 -16.08
CA LYS A 62 10.20 -1.51 -14.73
C LYS A 62 8.95 -1.42 -13.85
N ALA A 63 7.91 -0.69 -14.28
CA ALA A 63 6.72 -0.49 -13.48
C ALA A 63 5.93 -1.80 -13.27
N ILE A 64 5.42 -1.98 -12.05
CA ILE A 64 4.57 -3.11 -11.62
C ILE A 64 3.31 -2.64 -10.87
N ALA A 65 3.22 -1.35 -10.60
CA ALA A 65 2.07 -0.66 -10.07
C ALA A 65 2.13 0.79 -10.57
N CYS A 66 1.00 1.48 -10.54
CA CYS A 66 0.94 2.90 -10.81
C CYS A 66 -0.31 3.54 -10.20
N ALA A 67 -0.23 4.85 -9.98
CA ALA A 67 -1.33 5.66 -9.52
C ALA A 67 -1.53 6.86 -10.44
N TRP A 68 -2.79 7.24 -10.60
CA TRP A 68 -3.20 8.40 -11.38
C TRP A 68 -4.29 9.17 -10.66
N ARG A 69 -4.25 10.49 -10.84
CA ARG A 69 -5.28 11.41 -10.38
C ARG A 69 -5.60 12.38 -11.50
N GLU A 70 -6.88 12.53 -11.80
CA GLU A 70 -7.40 13.57 -12.69
C GLU A 70 -8.71 14.10 -12.10
N ASP A 71 -8.80 15.41 -11.93
CA ASP A 71 -9.91 16.09 -11.26
C ASP A 71 -10.32 15.45 -9.92
N ARG A 72 -11.48 14.78 -9.91
CA ARG A 72 -12.13 14.10 -8.77
C ARG A 72 -11.93 12.58 -8.80
N GLU A 73 -11.29 12.04 -9.84
CA GLU A 73 -11.04 10.61 -9.99
C GLU A 73 -9.62 10.27 -9.56
N MET A 74 -9.51 9.18 -8.80
CA MET A 74 -8.24 8.59 -8.41
C MET A 74 -8.30 7.10 -8.65
N PHE A 75 -7.23 6.58 -9.25
CA PHE A 75 -7.09 5.14 -9.41
C PHE A 75 -5.67 4.68 -9.05
N ALA A 76 -5.58 3.46 -8.54
CA ALA A 76 -4.35 2.71 -8.39
C ALA A 76 -4.46 1.40 -9.19
N ALA A 77 -3.44 1.09 -9.98
CA ALA A 77 -3.35 -0.16 -10.74
C ALA A 77 -2.18 -0.99 -10.23
N PHE A 78 -2.40 -2.30 -10.10
CA PHE A 78 -1.37 -3.26 -9.65
C PHE A 78 -1.25 -4.40 -10.65
N ALA A 79 -0.02 -4.86 -10.89
CA ALA A 79 0.21 -6.02 -11.73
C ALA A 79 -0.41 -7.25 -11.07
N ASP A 80 -1.11 -8.06 -11.86
CA ASP A 80 -1.64 -9.38 -11.47
C ASP A 80 -0.63 -10.24 -10.69
N SER A 81 0.60 -10.27 -11.17
CA SER A 81 1.76 -10.99 -10.65
C SER A 81 2.37 -10.38 -9.38
N LEU A 82 1.98 -9.17 -9.01
CA LEU A 82 2.33 -8.54 -7.74
C LEU A 82 1.30 -8.88 -6.65
N VAL A 83 0.03 -9.08 -7.03
CA VAL A 83 -1.06 -9.33 -6.08
C VAL A 83 -0.81 -10.64 -5.33
N THR A 84 -0.70 -10.53 -4.01
CA THR A 84 -0.52 -11.67 -3.10
C THR A 84 -1.51 -11.58 -1.95
N PRO A 85 -2.27 -12.63 -1.61
CA PRO A 85 -3.21 -12.57 -0.50
C PRO A 85 -2.54 -12.17 0.83
N LEU A 86 -3.09 -11.14 1.47
CA LEU A 86 -2.72 -10.68 2.79
C LEU A 86 -3.79 -11.15 3.79
N HIS A 87 -3.37 -11.80 4.86
CA HIS A 87 -4.23 -12.24 5.96
C HIS A 87 -3.60 -11.86 7.30
N PRO A 88 -4.33 -11.60 8.39
CA PRO A 88 -3.71 -11.35 9.69
C PRO A 88 -2.85 -12.53 10.15
N LYS A 89 -1.53 -12.32 10.27
CA LYS A 89 -0.52 -13.29 10.74
C LYS A 89 0.54 -12.56 11.54
N CYS A 90 1.30 -13.29 12.36
CA CYS A 90 2.43 -12.75 13.09
C CYS A 90 3.47 -12.16 12.13
N LEU A 91 4.10 -11.02 12.48
CA LEU A 91 5.02 -10.30 11.59
C LEU A 91 6.19 -11.17 11.09
N PHE A 92 6.72 -12.04 11.94
CA PHE A 92 7.85 -12.93 11.59
C PHE A 92 7.47 -14.03 10.60
N LEU A 93 6.17 -14.28 10.39
CA LEU A 93 5.66 -15.27 9.44
C LEU A 93 5.32 -14.66 8.08
N ARG A 94 5.65 -13.38 7.87
CA ARG A 94 5.38 -12.66 6.63
C ARG A 94 6.46 -12.93 5.61
N SER A 95 6.05 -13.43 4.46
CA SER A 95 6.90 -13.56 3.29
C SER A 95 7.32 -12.19 2.74
N TRP A 96 8.42 -12.18 1.99
CA TRP A 96 8.86 -11.00 1.25
C TRP A 96 7.82 -10.52 0.25
N LYS A 97 7.10 -11.44 -0.42
CA LYS A 97 6.02 -11.12 -1.36
C LYS A 97 4.85 -10.37 -0.69
N GLU A 98 4.39 -10.83 0.48
CA GLU A 98 3.34 -10.14 1.25
C GLU A 98 3.78 -8.73 1.66
N ARG A 99 5.02 -8.56 2.13
CA ARG A 99 5.58 -7.25 2.51
C ARG A 99 5.66 -6.31 1.32
N ASN A 100 6.16 -6.78 0.20
CA ASN A 100 6.27 -5.99 -1.01
C ASN A 100 4.91 -5.59 -1.58
N PHE A 101 3.93 -6.50 -1.54
CA PHE A 101 2.60 -6.18 -2.04
C PHE A 101 1.92 -5.11 -1.16
N LEU A 102 1.97 -5.24 0.17
CA LEU A 102 1.43 -4.22 1.06
C LEU A 102 2.18 -2.89 0.91
N ARG A 103 3.52 -2.93 0.78
CA ARG A 103 4.31 -1.73 0.50
C ARG A 103 3.89 -1.08 -0.81
N ALA A 104 3.66 -1.84 -1.89
CA ALA A 104 3.20 -1.28 -3.16
C ALA A 104 1.83 -0.60 -3.03
N ILE A 105 0.89 -1.17 -2.27
CA ILE A 105 -0.40 -0.52 -2.01
C ILE A 105 -0.20 0.81 -1.27
N ILE A 106 0.67 0.84 -0.26
CA ILE A 106 1.03 2.06 0.48
C ILE A 106 1.71 3.07 -0.45
N HIS A 107 2.64 2.63 -1.28
CA HIS A 107 3.39 3.46 -2.22
C HIS A 107 2.47 4.23 -3.16
N GLU A 108 1.54 3.52 -3.82
CA GLU A 108 0.57 4.15 -4.72
C GLU A 108 -0.40 5.07 -3.97
N PHE A 109 -0.78 4.73 -2.73
CA PHE A 109 -1.57 5.61 -1.88
C PHE A 109 -0.84 6.93 -1.58
N VAL A 110 0.45 6.90 -1.27
CA VAL A 110 1.23 8.12 -0.98
C VAL A 110 1.32 9.02 -2.21
N HIS A 111 1.51 8.45 -3.41
CA HIS A 111 1.45 9.23 -4.65
C HIS A 111 0.11 9.97 -4.80
N LEU A 112 -1.01 9.28 -4.56
CA LEU A 112 -2.35 9.89 -4.64
C LEU A 112 -2.54 10.97 -3.57
N TYR A 113 -2.16 10.67 -2.33
CA TYR A 113 -2.25 11.62 -1.23
C TYR A 113 -1.48 12.91 -1.50
N LEU A 114 -0.21 12.82 -1.89
CA LEU A 114 0.61 14.00 -2.16
C LEU A 114 0.07 14.80 -3.34
N ARG A 115 -0.35 14.14 -4.43
CA ARG A 115 -1.00 14.82 -5.57
C ARG A 115 -2.32 15.51 -5.18
N THR A 116 -3.01 15.06 -4.13
CA THR A 116 -4.24 15.68 -3.63
C THR A 116 -3.96 16.83 -2.65
N LYS A 117 -3.08 16.63 -1.67
CA LYS A 117 -2.88 17.57 -0.56
C LYS A 117 -1.71 18.53 -0.77
N HIS A 118 -0.74 18.14 -1.59
CA HIS A 118 0.48 18.88 -1.87
C HIS A 118 0.77 18.94 -3.39
N PRO A 119 -0.16 19.44 -4.22
CA PRO A 119 -0.03 19.42 -5.68
C PRO A 119 1.16 20.25 -6.21
N HIS A 120 1.77 21.09 -5.37
CA HIS A 120 2.98 21.84 -5.68
C HIS A 120 4.26 20.99 -5.65
N ILE A 121 4.22 19.80 -5.03
CA ILE A 121 5.33 18.84 -5.06
C ILE A 121 5.28 18.10 -6.39
N VAL A 122 6.18 18.49 -7.30
CA VAL A 122 6.24 17.93 -8.66
C VAL A 122 7.08 16.65 -8.71
N GLU A 123 8.05 16.52 -7.80
CA GLU A 123 8.90 15.33 -7.71
C GLU A 123 8.10 14.12 -7.23
N SER A 124 8.11 13.04 -8.02
CA SER A 124 7.35 11.82 -7.72
C SER A 124 7.74 11.17 -6.39
N HIS A 125 9.00 11.26 -5.99
CA HIS A 125 9.57 10.63 -4.78
C HIS A 125 10.36 11.65 -3.95
N SER A 126 9.72 12.79 -3.64
CA SER A 126 10.30 13.85 -2.79
C SER A 126 10.61 13.36 -1.36
N PRO A 127 11.34 14.14 -0.54
CA PRO A 127 11.55 13.81 0.87
C PRO A 127 10.25 13.58 1.65
N GLU A 128 9.18 14.33 1.36
CA GLU A 128 7.84 14.16 1.95
C GLU A 128 7.22 12.81 1.57
N PHE A 129 7.39 12.39 0.31
CA PHE A 129 6.97 11.05 -0.13
C PHE A 129 7.65 9.98 0.71
N ILE A 130 8.98 10.06 0.81
CA ILE A 130 9.79 9.05 1.49
C ILE A 130 9.42 9.00 2.98
N ALA A 131 9.29 10.14 3.64
CA ALA A 131 8.88 10.22 5.04
C ALA A 131 7.52 9.56 5.27
N MET A 132 6.53 9.87 4.43
CA MET A 132 5.18 9.33 4.56
C MET A 132 5.11 7.83 4.24
N GLU A 133 5.82 7.36 3.21
CA GLU A 133 5.90 5.92 2.88
C GLU A 133 6.50 5.15 4.07
N LEU A 134 7.60 5.64 4.64
CA LEU A 134 8.27 5.03 5.78
C LEU A 134 7.37 4.98 7.03
N ASP A 135 6.69 6.09 7.35
CA ASP A 135 5.82 6.15 8.53
C ASP A 135 4.62 5.20 8.40
N LEU A 136 3.95 5.19 7.24
CA LEU A 136 2.87 4.25 6.97
C LEU A 136 3.35 2.80 6.97
N ALA A 137 4.47 2.51 6.33
CA ALA A 137 5.07 1.17 6.33
C ALA A 137 5.35 0.69 7.77
N ARG A 138 5.89 1.57 8.61
CA ARG A 138 6.19 1.28 10.02
C ARG A 138 4.94 0.97 10.84
N GLU A 139 3.80 1.63 10.57
CA GLU A 139 2.52 1.31 11.24
C GLU A 139 2.13 -0.16 11.04
N TYR A 140 2.45 -0.74 9.89
CA TYR A 140 2.21 -2.15 9.58
C TYR A 140 3.44 -3.05 9.82
N GLY A 141 4.50 -2.54 10.46
CA GLY A 141 5.72 -3.33 10.74
C GLY A 141 6.52 -3.72 9.51
N ILE A 142 6.37 -2.99 8.40
CA ILE A 142 7.26 -3.09 7.23
C ILE A 142 8.46 -2.17 7.50
N PHE A 143 9.66 -2.75 7.44
CA PHE A 143 10.92 -2.02 7.53
C PHE A 143 11.53 -2.00 6.13
N ILE A 144 11.82 -0.79 5.62
CA ILE A 144 12.32 -0.50 4.28
C ILE A 144 13.75 -0.02 4.39
#